data_AF-A0A2G2ZAB6-F1
#
_entry.id   AF-A0A2G2ZAB6-F1
#
_cell.length_a   1.000
_cell.length_b   1.000
_cell.length_c   1.000
_cell.angle_alpha   90.00
_cell.angle_beta   90.00
_cell.angle_gamma   90.00
#
_symmetry.space_group_name_H-M   'P 1'
#
loop_
_entity.id
_entity.type
_entity.pdbx_description
1 polymer ?
#
loop_
_entity_poly.entity_id
_entity_poly.type
_entity_poly.pdbx_seq_one_letter_code
_entity_poly.pdbx_strand_id
1 'polypeptide(L)'
;MVDVSNPGKREVDVPKFCPTIDSNLKEVDFRTSFIESWPDLGIRFPTYLSVVSCVSTNILNADDILDASVVSSMSTDILDADDILYTSVVSSVSIDISDTDDILDASVVSSVSTDILDVDDILDTSIVSSISIDILDADDILNASVVSSVSTDILDADDILYSCVVSSMSIDLLDADDILYASVVSSVSTDILDVDDILDVSVVSSVSIDILNVDDILDASVVSNVSIDILDADDILDASVVSSVLTDILDADDIIYARFVSSVSTDILDADDILDASIVSNVSTDILDADDILDASVVSSMSINILDVDDILDASVVSSVSIDILDADDILYASIVSSASTDM
;
A
#
# COMPACT_ATOMS: atom_id res chain seq x y z
N MET A 1 -71.01 -32.39 16.69
CA MET A 1 -69.87 -32.72 17.58
C MET A 1 -68.65 -32.15 16.88
N VAL A 2 -68.33 -30.88 17.13
CA VAL A 2 -67.43 -30.41 18.21
C VAL A 2 -66.03 -30.98 17.95
N ASP A 3 -65.16 -30.21 17.27
CA ASP A 3 -64.06 -29.39 17.86
C ASP A 3 -62.93 -30.32 18.37
N VAL A 4 -61.64 -30.13 18.09
CA VAL A 4 -60.84 -29.00 18.57
C VAL A 4 -59.51 -28.96 17.78
N SER A 5 -59.19 -27.77 17.28
CA SER A 5 -57.86 -27.32 16.91
C SER A 5 -56.87 -27.44 18.07
N ASN A 6 -55.61 -27.83 17.84
CA ASN A 6 -54.54 -27.19 18.63
C ASN A 6 -53.26 -26.98 17.79
N PRO A 7 -52.64 -25.79 17.87
CA PRO A 7 -51.67 -25.27 16.92
C PRO A 7 -50.23 -25.32 17.46
N GLY A 8 -49.29 -24.90 16.62
CA GLY A 8 -48.15 -24.13 17.08
C GLY A 8 -47.00 -24.92 17.71
N LYS A 9 -46.06 -25.35 16.87
CA LYS A 9 -44.65 -25.14 17.17
C LYS A 9 -44.04 -24.43 15.97
N ARG A 10 -44.03 -23.10 16.02
CA ARG A 10 -42.99 -22.34 15.30
C ARG A 10 -41.73 -22.69 16.06
N GLU A 11 -40.83 -23.43 15.44
CA GLU A 11 -39.45 -23.46 15.88
C GLU A 11 -38.97 -22.01 15.89
N VAL A 12 -38.58 -21.59 17.08
CA VAL A 12 -37.94 -20.32 17.33
C VAL A 12 -36.54 -20.48 16.74
N ASP A 13 -36.17 -19.61 15.81
CA ASP A 13 -34.77 -19.46 15.37
C ASP A 13 -33.92 -19.30 16.63
N VAL A 14 -33.18 -20.36 16.97
CA VAL A 14 -32.15 -20.31 18.00
C VAL A 14 -30.99 -19.52 17.39
N PRO A 15 -30.40 -18.55 18.09
CA PRO A 15 -29.26 -17.81 17.58
C PRO A 15 -28.16 -18.80 17.21
N LYS A 16 -27.59 -18.65 16.01
CA LYS A 16 -26.37 -19.37 15.61
C LYS A 16 -25.30 -19.08 16.65
N PHE A 17 -25.07 -20.04 17.54
CA PHE A 17 -23.96 -20.01 18.48
C PHE A 17 -22.66 -20.18 17.68
N CYS A 18 -21.71 -19.25 17.85
CA CYS A 18 -20.31 -19.48 17.48
C CYS A 18 -19.71 -20.42 18.53
N PRO A 19 -19.24 -21.62 18.16
CA PRO A 19 -18.46 -22.43 19.08
C PRO A 19 -17.06 -21.81 19.23
N THR A 20 -16.67 -21.47 20.46
CA THR A 20 -15.28 -21.16 20.82
C THR A 20 -14.56 -22.47 21.09
N ILE A 21 -13.39 -22.67 20.49
CA ILE A 21 -12.54 -23.83 20.71
C ILE A 21 -11.28 -23.36 21.41
N ASP A 22 -11.11 -23.78 22.66
CA ASP A 22 -9.84 -23.69 23.39
C ASP A 22 -8.98 -24.89 22.95
N SER A 23 -7.92 -24.68 22.19
CA SER A 23 -7.04 -25.77 21.77
C SER A 23 -6.07 -26.16 22.90
N ASN A 24 -6.10 -27.44 23.27
CA ASN A 24 -4.97 -28.16 23.86
C ASN A 24 -4.64 -29.36 22.94
N LEU A 25 -4.98 -29.24 21.65
CA LEU A 25 -5.09 -30.31 20.69
C LEU A 25 -4.33 -29.92 19.42
N LYS A 26 -3.17 -30.57 19.23
CA LYS A 26 -2.15 -30.37 18.19
C LYS A 26 -2.60 -30.38 16.71
N GLU A 27 -3.88 -30.58 16.42
CA GLU A 27 -4.41 -30.62 15.05
C GLU A 27 -5.96 -30.53 15.09
N VAL A 28 -6.55 -29.45 14.57
CA VAL A 28 -8.00 -29.27 14.46
C VAL A 28 -8.41 -29.15 12.98
N ASP A 29 -8.87 -30.26 12.39
CA ASP A 29 -9.46 -30.28 11.05
C ASP A 29 -10.95 -29.88 11.10
N PHE A 30 -11.30 -28.72 10.56
CA PHE A 30 -12.67 -28.20 10.50
C PHE A 30 -13.53 -28.81 9.36
N ARG A 31 -13.13 -29.95 8.76
CA ARG A 31 -13.94 -30.69 7.76
C ARG A 31 -15.15 -31.39 8.38
N THR A 32 -16.17 -30.66 8.80
CA THR A 32 -17.45 -31.26 9.21
C THR A 32 -18.32 -31.62 8.01
N SER A 33 -18.48 -32.92 7.74
CA SER A 33 -19.49 -33.42 6.78
C SER A 33 -20.91 -33.35 7.38
N PHE A 34 -21.79 -32.54 6.80
CA PHE A 34 -23.22 -32.53 7.17
C PHE A 34 -24.02 -33.43 6.21
N ILE A 35 -24.61 -34.51 6.72
CA ILE A 35 -25.56 -35.33 5.95
C ILE A 35 -26.96 -34.78 6.19
N GLU A 36 -27.48 -33.96 5.27
CA GLU A 36 -28.92 -33.69 5.24
C GLU A 36 -29.66 -34.91 4.66
N SER A 37 -30.40 -35.60 5.52
CA SER A 37 -31.32 -36.66 5.11
C SER A 37 -32.70 -36.07 4.79
N TRP A 38 -32.98 -35.80 3.51
CA TRP A 38 -34.35 -35.51 3.05
C TRP A 38 -35.13 -36.84 2.91
N PRO A 39 -36.18 -37.11 3.71
CA PRO A 39 -36.72 -38.47 3.85
C PRO A 39 -37.43 -39.06 2.63
N ASP A 40 -37.73 -38.29 1.58
CA ASP A 40 -38.83 -38.65 0.68
C ASP A 40 -38.46 -38.96 -0.78
N LEU A 41 -37.16 -39.04 -1.14
CA LEU A 41 -36.78 -39.36 -2.53
C LEU A 41 -35.71 -40.44 -2.71
N GLY A 42 -35.15 -41.04 -1.65
CA GLY A 42 -34.31 -42.25 -1.77
C GLY A 42 -33.08 -42.13 -2.68
N ILE A 43 -32.64 -40.92 -3.02
CA ILE A 43 -31.44 -40.64 -3.81
C ILE A 43 -30.49 -39.82 -2.93
N ARG A 44 -29.33 -40.40 -2.61
CA ARG A 44 -28.21 -39.67 -1.98
C ARG A 44 -27.46 -38.92 -3.07
N PHE A 45 -27.51 -37.59 -3.04
CA PHE A 45 -26.48 -36.77 -3.66
C PHE A 45 -25.49 -36.37 -2.57
N PRO A 46 -24.18 -36.55 -2.75
CA PRO A 46 -23.21 -35.90 -1.90
C PRO A 46 -23.19 -34.41 -2.30
N THR A 47 -23.94 -33.58 -1.60
CA THR A 47 -23.75 -32.12 -1.62
C THR A 47 -22.60 -31.80 -0.68
N TYR A 48 -21.40 -31.63 -1.24
CA TYR A 48 -20.24 -31.09 -0.54
C TYR A 48 -20.41 -29.57 -0.43
N LEU A 49 -21.07 -29.11 0.63
CA LEU A 49 -21.00 -27.70 1.02
C LEU A 49 -21.15 -27.60 2.53
N SER A 50 -20.05 -27.83 3.24
CA SER A 50 -19.90 -27.51 4.65
C SER A 50 -19.66 -26.01 4.77
N VAL A 51 -20.71 -25.19 4.80
CA VAL A 51 -20.58 -23.78 5.16
C VAL A 51 -20.64 -23.69 6.68
N VAL A 52 -19.48 -23.48 7.32
CA VAL A 52 -19.46 -23.17 8.75
C VAL A 52 -19.79 -21.69 8.90
N SER A 53 -20.78 -21.36 9.75
CA SER A 53 -21.21 -19.96 9.87
C SER A 53 -20.16 -19.09 10.53
N CYS A 54 -19.54 -19.59 11.60
CA CYS A 54 -18.55 -18.86 12.40
C CYS A 54 -17.60 -19.87 13.07
N VAL A 55 -16.32 -19.55 13.16
CA VAL A 55 -15.30 -20.25 13.95
C VAL A 55 -14.59 -19.22 14.82
N SER A 56 -14.37 -19.53 16.09
CA SER A 56 -13.55 -18.72 16.99
C SER A 56 -12.59 -19.64 17.75
N THR A 57 -11.30 -19.31 17.70
CA THR A 57 -10.19 -20.10 18.23
C THR A 57 -9.30 -19.22 19.09
N ASN A 58 -8.96 -19.70 20.28
CA ASN A 58 -8.00 -19.05 21.15
C ASN A 58 -6.86 -20.04 21.41
N ILE A 59 -5.67 -19.69 20.96
CA ILE A 59 -4.45 -20.49 21.10
C ILE A 59 -3.56 -19.81 22.12
N LEU A 60 -3.14 -20.58 23.13
CA LEU A 60 -2.38 -20.07 24.26
C LEU A 60 -1.24 -21.04 24.57
N ASN A 61 0.01 -20.58 24.43
CA ASN A 61 1.19 -21.30 24.89
C ASN A 61 1.34 -22.71 24.27
N ALA A 62 0.84 -22.92 23.05
CA ALA A 62 0.88 -24.21 22.36
C ALA A 62 0.75 -24.09 20.84
N ASP A 63 1.79 -24.52 20.14
CA ASP A 63 1.86 -24.60 18.67
C ASP A 63 0.75 -25.50 18.09
N ASP A 64 0.06 -24.99 17.08
CA ASP A 64 -1.06 -25.58 16.37
C ASP A 64 -1.00 -25.32 14.86
N ILE A 65 -1.71 -26.17 14.11
CA ILE A 65 -1.94 -25.98 12.68
C ILE A 65 -3.45 -26.00 12.44
N LEU A 66 -3.96 -24.92 11.85
CA LEU A 66 -5.38 -24.72 11.59
C LEU A 66 -5.67 -24.74 10.07
N ASP A 67 -6.60 -25.59 9.63
CA ASP A 67 -7.11 -25.62 8.23
C ASP A 67 -8.61 -25.28 8.22
N ALA A 68 -8.94 -24.10 7.69
CA ALA A 68 -10.30 -23.61 7.51
C ALA A 68 -10.68 -23.53 6.02
N SER A 69 -11.65 -24.35 5.60
CA SER A 69 -12.03 -24.45 4.18
C SER A 69 -13.11 -23.45 3.75
N VAL A 70 -14.35 -23.56 4.24
CA VAL A 70 -15.47 -22.68 3.84
C VAL A 70 -16.19 -22.15 5.06
N VAL A 71 -15.88 -20.91 5.44
CA VAL A 71 -16.37 -20.30 6.68
C VAL A 71 -16.95 -18.92 6.36
N SER A 72 -18.09 -18.54 6.96
CA SER A 72 -18.57 -17.16 6.78
C SER A 72 -17.77 -16.16 7.62
N SER A 73 -17.33 -16.54 8.81
CA SER A 73 -16.48 -15.69 9.66
C SER A 73 -15.52 -16.52 10.51
N MET A 74 -14.27 -16.09 10.62
CA MET A 74 -13.25 -16.69 11.47
C MET A 74 -12.59 -15.61 12.33
N SER A 75 -12.36 -15.93 13.59
CA SER A 75 -11.61 -15.09 14.54
C SER A 75 -10.63 -15.99 15.29
N THR A 76 -9.36 -15.61 15.30
CA THR A 76 -8.30 -16.33 16.01
C THR A 76 -7.52 -15.35 16.86
N ASP A 77 -7.36 -15.68 18.15
CA ASP A 77 -6.47 -14.95 19.06
C ASP A 77 -5.31 -15.90 19.41
N ILE A 78 -4.07 -15.50 19.13
CA ILE A 78 -2.84 -16.28 19.35
C ILE A 78 -1.96 -15.51 20.34
N LEU A 79 -1.50 -16.19 21.39
CA LEU A 79 -0.59 -15.62 22.37
C LEU A 79 0.41 -16.68 22.87
N ASP A 80 1.69 -16.35 22.78
CA ASP A 80 2.81 -17.22 23.15
C ASP A 80 2.83 -18.57 22.37
N ALA A 81 2.36 -18.65 21.10
CA ALA A 81 2.35 -19.89 20.31
C ALA A 81 2.77 -19.71 18.84
N ASP A 82 3.72 -20.54 18.35
CA ASP A 82 4.11 -20.53 16.93
C ASP A 82 3.14 -21.39 16.09
N ASP A 83 2.33 -20.76 15.25
CA ASP A 83 1.19 -21.37 14.56
C ASP A 83 1.26 -21.24 13.03
N ILE A 84 0.54 -22.15 12.36
CA ILE A 84 0.32 -22.07 10.91
C ILE A 84 -1.17 -22.14 10.62
N LEU A 85 -1.67 -21.10 9.96
CA LEU A 85 -3.08 -20.96 9.64
C LEU A 85 -3.32 -20.95 8.11
N TYR A 86 -4.04 -21.96 7.63
CA TYR A 86 -4.50 -22.06 6.25
C TYR A 86 -5.99 -21.73 6.15
N THR A 87 -6.33 -20.73 5.34
CA THR A 87 -7.72 -20.37 5.05
C THR A 87 -8.02 -20.41 3.55
N SER A 88 -9.09 -21.10 3.15
CA SER A 88 -9.43 -21.26 1.73
C SER A 88 -10.46 -20.25 1.24
N VAL A 89 -11.72 -20.33 1.66
CA VAL A 89 -12.81 -19.49 1.20
C VAL A 89 -13.54 -18.95 2.41
N VAL A 90 -13.19 -17.73 2.81
CA VAL A 90 -13.74 -17.11 4.01
C VAL A 90 -14.37 -15.77 3.67
N SER A 91 -15.54 -15.45 4.24
CA SER A 91 -16.08 -14.09 4.02
C SER A 91 -15.31 -13.06 4.84
N SER A 92 -15.06 -13.33 6.12
CA SER A 92 -14.25 -12.46 6.98
C SER A 92 -13.28 -13.26 7.87
N VAL A 93 -12.02 -12.85 7.92
CA VAL A 93 -10.99 -13.33 8.84
C VAL A 93 -10.54 -12.16 9.71
N SER A 94 -10.39 -12.41 11.01
CA SER A 94 -9.83 -11.49 12.00
C SER A 94 -8.83 -12.28 12.82
N ILE A 95 -7.60 -11.80 12.94
CA ILE A 95 -6.52 -12.48 13.64
C ILE A 95 -5.81 -11.45 14.53
N ASP A 96 -5.55 -11.82 15.77
CA ASP A 96 -4.83 -11.04 16.76
C ASP A 96 -3.66 -11.90 17.26
N ILE A 97 -2.43 -11.48 17.00
CA ILE A 97 -1.19 -12.21 17.29
C ILE A 97 -0.35 -11.37 18.24
N SER A 98 0.21 -12.01 19.27
CA SER A 98 1.12 -11.36 20.20
C SER A 98 2.19 -12.33 20.71
N ASP A 99 3.43 -11.86 20.79
CA ASP A 99 4.58 -12.53 21.41
C ASP A 99 5.05 -13.85 20.71
N THR A 100 4.65 -14.16 19.46
CA THR A 100 5.10 -15.38 18.70
C THR A 100 5.04 -15.33 17.17
N ASP A 101 5.97 -16.06 16.53
CA ASP A 101 6.14 -16.11 15.07
C ASP A 101 5.11 -17.05 14.40
N ASP A 102 4.33 -16.51 13.46
CA ASP A 102 3.22 -17.18 12.79
C ASP A 102 3.30 -17.14 11.25
N ILE A 103 2.65 -18.12 10.62
CA ILE A 103 2.46 -18.15 9.17
C ILE A 103 0.98 -18.22 8.82
N LEU A 104 0.49 -17.22 8.11
CA LEU A 104 -0.88 -17.14 7.63
C LEU A 104 -0.95 -17.23 6.10
N ASP A 105 -1.64 -18.24 5.57
CA ASP A 105 -1.91 -18.40 4.14
C ASP A 105 -3.42 -18.36 3.86
N ALA A 106 -3.86 -17.32 3.14
CA ALA A 106 -5.25 -17.07 2.82
C ALA A 106 -5.50 -17.03 1.30
N SER A 107 -6.39 -17.91 0.81
CA SER A 107 -6.59 -18.06 -0.63
C SER A 107 -7.65 -17.12 -1.23
N VAL A 108 -8.89 -17.14 -0.72
CA VAL A 108 -10.01 -16.35 -1.25
C VAL A 108 -10.79 -15.80 -0.08
N VAL A 109 -10.58 -14.53 0.24
CA VAL A 109 -11.20 -13.88 1.39
C VAL A 109 -11.92 -12.61 0.96
N SER A 110 -13.09 -12.31 1.54
CA SER A 110 -13.70 -11.00 1.28
C SER A 110 -13.00 -9.93 2.11
N SER A 111 -12.80 -10.16 3.40
CA SER A 111 -12.03 -9.25 4.27
C SER A 111 -11.06 -9.98 5.19
N VAL A 112 -9.83 -9.50 5.30
CA VAL A 112 -8.83 -9.90 6.30
C VAL A 112 -8.51 -8.70 7.18
N SER A 113 -8.45 -8.92 8.48
CA SER A 113 -7.93 -7.99 9.50
C SER A 113 -6.92 -8.76 10.31
N THR A 114 -5.71 -8.23 10.45
CA THR A 114 -4.65 -8.83 11.26
C THR A 114 -4.03 -7.74 12.13
N ASP A 115 -3.94 -7.98 13.43
CA ASP A 115 -3.26 -7.11 14.38
C ASP A 115 -2.06 -7.92 14.92
N ILE A 116 -0.83 -7.41 14.77
CA ILE A 116 0.43 -8.09 15.13
C ILE A 116 1.20 -7.20 16.09
N LEU A 117 1.62 -7.76 17.23
CA LEU A 117 2.33 -7.04 18.29
C LEU A 117 3.58 -7.81 18.74
N ASP A 118 4.73 -7.13 18.77
CA ASP A 118 6.00 -7.58 19.37
C ASP A 118 6.61 -8.86 18.71
N VAL A 119 6.35 -9.15 17.43
CA VAL A 119 6.82 -10.38 16.78
C VAL A 119 6.82 -10.44 15.23
N ASP A 120 7.68 -11.28 14.65
CA ASP A 120 7.89 -11.45 13.20
C ASP A 120 7.00 -12.54 12.57
N ASP A 121 6.20 -12.16 11.56
CA ASP A 121 5.20 -12.99 10.90
C ASP A 121 5.33 -13.04 9.37
N ILE A 122 4.74 -14.07 8.77
CA ILE A 122 4.60 -14.18 7.32
C ILE A 122 3.13 -14.31 6.91
N LEU A 123 2.65 -13.33 6.14
CA LEU A 123 1.28 -13.29 5.63
C LEU A 123 1.23 -13.42 4.10
N ASP A 124 0.83 -14.59 3.61
CA ASP A 124 0.55 -14.86 2.20
C ASP A 124 -0.96 -14.77 1.91
N THR A 125 -1.35 -13.87 1.00
CA THR A 125 -2.74 -13.73 0.54
C THR A 125 -2.86 -13.78 -0.99
N SER A 126 -3.81 -14.56 -1.50
CA SER A 126 -3.99 -14.74 -2.95
C SER A 126 -5.04 -13.79 -3.55
N ILE A 127 -6.32 -13.92 -3.16
CA ILE A 127 -7.42 -13.11 -3.71
C ILE A 127 -8.23 -12.55 -2.56
N VAL A 128 -8.10 -11.25 -2.31
CA VAL A 128 -8.79 -10.59 -1.21
C VAL A 128 -9.56 -9.36 -1.70
N SER A 129 -10.75 -9.10 -1.15
CA SER A 129 -11.42 -7.82 -1.48
C SER A 129 -10.81 -6.69 -0.66
N SER A 130 -10.66 -6.86 0.65
CA SER A 130 -10.04 -5.88 1.54
C SER A 130 -9.09 -6.51 2.55
N ILE A 131 -7.93 -5.91 2.76
CA ILE A 131 -6.95 -6.24 3.79
C ILE A 131 -6.76 -5.00 4.67
N SER A 132 -6.73 -5.20 5.99
CA SER A 132 -6.29 -4.24 7.01
C SER A 132 -5.27 -4.95 7.87
N ILE A 133 -4.10 -4.37 8.04
CA ILE A 133 -3.02 -4.94 8.85
C ILE A 133 -2.45 -3.83 9.73
N ASP A 134 -2.39 -4.07 11.03
CA ASP A 134 -1.84 -3.14 12.02
C ASP A 134 -0.65 -3.86 12.70
N ILE A 135 0.57 -3.33 12.56
CA ILE A 135 1.83 -3.94 13.04
C ILE A 135 2.51 -2.98 14.02
N LEU A 136 2.97 -3.52 15.16
CA LEU A 136 3.70 -2.76 16.18
C LEU A 136 4.89 -3.57 16.71
N ASP A 137 6.08 -2.97 16.70
CA ASP A 137 7.30 -3.57 17.28
C ASP A 137 7.65 -4.96 16.70
N ALA A 138 7.50 -5.16 15.38
CA ALA A 138 7.45 -6.47 14.70
C ALA A 138 8.05 -6.41 13.27
N ASP A 139 8.85 -7.40 12.84
CA ASP A 139 9.43 -7.42 11.48
C ASP A 139 8.75 -8.50 10.60
N ASP A 140 7.88 -8.09 9.67
CA ASP A 140 6.96 -8.94 8.93
C ASP A 140 7.23 -9.02 7.42
N ILE A 141 6.79 -10.13 6.82
CA ILE A 141 6.74 -10.30 5.37
C ILE A 141 5.31 -10.53 4.92
N LEU A 142 4.77 -9.54 4.19
CA LEU A 142 3.43 -9.58 3.64
C LEU A 142 3.48 -9.76 2.13
N ASN A 143 2.72 -10.71 1.61
CA ASN A 143 2.63 -10.97 0.18
C ASN A 143 1.17 -11.08 -0.27
N ALA A 144 0.77 -10.20 -1.17
CA ALA A 144 -0.59 -10.08 -1.66
C ALA A 144 -0.65 -10.15 -3.20
N SER A 145 -1.35 -11.15 -3.73
CA SER A 145 -1.43 -11.32 -5.19
C SER A 145 -2.48 -10.41 -5.85
N VAL A 146 -3.76 -10.54 -5.50
CA VAL A 146 -4.84 -9.75 -6.12
C VAL A 146 -5.75 -9.19 -5.03
N VAL A 147 -5.70 -7.88 -4.84
CA VAL A 147 -6.45 -7.20 -3.78
C VAL A 147 -7.25 -6.02 -4.33
N SER A 148 -8.47 -5.81 -3.84
CA SER A 148 -9.19 -4.57 -4.20
C SER A 148 -8.68 -3.40 -3.37
N SER A 149 -8.57 -3.56 -2.04
CA SER A 149 -8.01 -2.54 -1.15
C SER A 149 -7.06 -3.12 -0.09
N VAL A 150 -5.92 -2.48 0.12
CA VAL A 150 -4.98 -2.74 1.22
C VAL A 150 -4.86 -1.48 2.07
N SER A 151 -4.90 -1.64 3.39
CA SER A 151 -4.50 -0.65 4.39
C SER A 151 -3.48 -1.35 5.29
N THR A 152 -2.33 -0.72 5.50
CA THR A 152 -1.30 -1.21 6.42
C THR A 152 -0.83 -0.04 7.27
N ASP A 153 -0.86 -0.21 8.58
CA ASP A 153 -0.35 0.77 9.54
C ASP A 153 0.79 0.09 10.31
N ILE A 154 2.02 0.62 10.21
CA ILE A 154 3.25 0.02 10.77
C ILE A 154 3.90 1.03 11.72
N LEU A 155 4.26 0.58 12.92
CA LEU A 155 4.92 1.40 13.94
C LEU A 155 6.10 0.65 14.57
N ASP A 156 7.27 1.28 14.59
CA ASP A 156 8.49 0.76 15.24
C ASP A 156 8.92 -0.65 14.71
N ALA A 157 8.88 -0.87 13.38
CA ALA A 157 8.92 -2.20 12.74
C ALA A 157 9.64 -2.18 11.37
N ASP A 158 10.38 -3.23 10.99
CA ASP A 158 11.05 -3.29 9.67
C ASP A 158 10.43 -4.37 8.75
N ASP A 159 9.55 -3.96 7.84
CA ASP A 159 8.68 -4.83 7.05
C ASP A 159 9.02 -4.91 5.55
N ILE A 160 8.62 -6.03 4.94
CA ILE A 160 8.68 -6.20 3.49
C ILE A 160 7.29 -6.55 2.94
N LEU A 161 6.73 -5.62 2.17
CA LEU A 161 5.43 -5.76 1.54
C LEU A 161 5.55 -6.01 0.03
N TYR A 162 5.10 -7.18 -0.42
CA TYR A 162 4.99 -7.54 -1.83
C TYR A 162 3.53 -7.53 -2.29
N SER A 163 3.23 -6.73 -3.32
CA SER A 163 1.90 -6.73 -3.95
C SER A 163 1.95 -6.83 -5.48
N CYS A 164 1.04 -7.62 -6.06
CA CYS A 164 1.02 -7.82 -7.51
C CYS A 164 -0.05 -6.98 -8.21
N VAL A 165 -1.33 -7.11 -7.86
CA VAL A 165 -2.42 -6.33 -8.47
C VAL A 165 -3.31 -5.77 -7.38
N VAL A 166 -3.27 -4.45 -7.20
CA VAL A 166 -4.04 -3.76 -6.16
C VAL A 166 -4.87 -2.63 -6.78
N SER A 167 -6.14 -2.49 -6.40
CA SER A 167 -6.91 -1.32 -6.87
C SER A 167 -6.54 -0.08 -6.07
N SER A 168 -6.54 -0.17 -4.74
CA SER A 168 -6.11 0.91 -3.84
C SER A 168 -5.22 0.40 -2.72
N MET A 169 -4.14 1.11 -2.44
CA MET A 169 -3.20 0.84 -1.36
C MET A 169 -3.05 2.12 -0.53
N SER A 170 -3.13 1.97 0.79
CA SER A 170 -2.86 3.01 1.79
C SER A 170 -1.87 2.42 2.77
N ILE A 171 -0.80 3.14 3.07
CA ILE A 171 0.23 2.70 4.00
C ILE A 171 0.61 3.90 4.88
N ASP A 172 0.68 3.68 6.18
CA ASP A 172 1.11 4.67 7.18
C ASP A 172 2.30 4.08 7.95
N LEU A 173 3.49 4.68 7.79
CA LEU A 173 4.75 4.21 8.34
C LEU A 173 5.30 5.24 9.33
N LEU A 174 5.63 4.77 10.53
CA LEU A 174 6.20 5.61 11.58
C LEU A 174 7.29 4.84 12.33
N ASP A 175 8.50 5.42 12.39
CA ASP A 175 9.64 4.80 13.09
C ASP A 175 10.00 3.37 12.55
N ALA A 176 9.74 3.07 11.27
CA ALA A 176 9.89 1.77 10.57
C ALA A 176 10.78 1.78 9.29
N ASP A 177 11.82 0.94 9.13
CA ASP A 177 12.60 0.87 7.86
C ASP A 177 12.03 -0.20 6.90
N ASP A 178 11.21 0.19 5.94
CA ASP A 178 10.39 -0.71 5.11
C ASP A 178 10.79 -0.80 3.63
N ILE A 179 10.42 -1.92 3.03
CA ILE A 179 10.54 -2.12 1.58
C ILE A 179 9.19 -2.54 0.97
N LEU A 180 8.63 -1.65 0.15
CA LEU A 180 7.40 -1.89 -0.60
C LEU A 180 7.68 -2.18 -2.08
N TYR A 181 7.22 -3.34 -2.54
CA TYR A 181 7.20 -3.71 -3.95
C TYR A 181 5.78 -3.85 -4.47
N ALA A 182 5.41 -3.06 -5.50
CA ALA A 182 4.10 -3.14 -6.13
C ALA A 182 4.18 -3.24 -7.66
N SER A 183 3.52 -4.26 -8.25
CA SER A 183 3.57 -4.44 -9.72
C SER A 183 2.54 -3.58 -10.47
N VAL A 184 1.25 -3.67 -10.14
CA VAL A 184 0.19 -2.91 -10.81
C VAL A 184 -0.78 -2.38 -9.79
N VAL A 185 -0.80 -1.06 -9.61
CA VAL A 185 -1.70 -0.40 -8.65
C VAL A 185 -2.52 0.68 -9.33
N SER A 186 -3.81 0.81 -9.00
CA SER A 186 -4.58 1.96 -9.52
C SER A 186 -4.27 3.22 -8.72
N SER A 187 -4.31 3.14 -7.39
CA SER A 187 -3.93 4.24 -6.50
C SER A 187 -3.08 3.78 -5.32
N VAL A 188 -1.98 4.49 -5.06
CA VAL A 188 -1.15 4.36 -3.84
C VAL A 188 -1.22 5.67 -3.07
N SER A 189 -1.37 5.58 -1.76
CA SER A 189 -1.17 6.65 -0.79
C SER A 189 -0.21 6.11 0.27
N THR A 190 0.87 6.83 0.53
CA THR A 190 1.84 6.46 1.56
C THR A 190 2.15 7.70 2.38
N ASP A 191 2.05 7.59 3.70
CA ASP A 191 2.47 8.63 4.63
C ASP A 191 3.67 8.05 5.40
N ILE A 192 4.84 8.70 5.34
CA ILE A 192 6.11 8.23 5.92
C ILE A 192 6.64 9.28 6.88
N LEU A 193 6.92 8.87 8.12
CA LEU A 193 7.38 9.77 9.18
C LEU A 193 8.60 9.17 9.90
N ASP A 194 9.69 9.94 9.97
CA ASP A 194 10.87 9.69 10.82
C ASP A 194 11.70 8.40 10.47
N VAL A 195 11.64 7.85 9.23
CA VAL A 195 12.43 6.66 8.74
C VAL A 195 12.86 6.58 7.25
N ASP A 196 13.84 5.73 6.93
CA ASP A 196 14.39 5.54 5.57
C ASP A 196 13.74 4.34 4.82
N ASP A 197 12.92 4.62 3.80
CA ASP A 197 12.12 3.63 3.08
C ASP A 197 12.50 3.44 1.60
N ILE A 198 12.16 2.26 1.07
CA ILE A 198 12.27 1.97 -0.37
C ILE A 198 10.92 1.56 -0.96
N LEU A 199 10.44 2.39 -1.89
CA LEU A 199 9.22 2.13 -2.64
C LEU A 199 9.52 1.86 -4.13
N ASP A 200 9.30 0.64 -4.59
CA ASP A 200 9.42 0.24 -6.01
C ASP A 200 8.05 -0.13 -6.60
N VAL A 201 7.59 0.70 -7.54
CA VAL A 201 6.30 0.56 -8.20
C VAL A 201 6.43 0.47 -9.72
N SER A 202 6.01 -0.64 -10.31
CA SER A 202 6.13 -0.82 -11.76
C SER A 202 5.10 -0.03 -12.57
N VAL A 203 3.80 -0.18 -12.30
CA VAL A 203 2.74 0.50 -13.07
C VAL A 203 1.67 1.05 -12.15
N VAL A 204 1.49 2.37 -12.17
CA VAL A 204 0.54 3.07 -11.31
C VAL A 204 -0.33 4.04 -12.10
N SER A 205 -1.60 4.20 -11.70
CA SER A 205 -2.41 5.31 -12.23
C SER A 205 -2.21 6.59 -11.41
N SER A 206 -2.23 6.51 -10.08
CA SER A 206 -1.94 7.64 -9.21
C SER A 206 -1.12 7.23 -7.98
N VAL A 207 -0.12 8.03 -7.65
CA VAL A 207 0.66 7.95 -6.41
C VAL A 207 0.55 9.29 -5.68
N SER A 208 0.30 9.22 -4.37
CA SER A 208 0.43 10.31 -3.41
C SER A 208 1.38 9.83 -2.33
N ILE A 209 2.42 10.60 -2.03
CA ILE A 209 3.38 10.28 -0.96
C ILE A 209 3.62 11.55 -0.17
N ASP A 210 3.50 11.46 1.15
CA ASP A 210 3.81 12.54 2.08
C ASP A 210 4.99 12.06 2.95
N ILE A 211 6.14 12.72 2.86
CA ILE A 211 7.40 12.36 3.55
C ILE A 211 7.79 13.48 4.53
N LEU A 212 8.18 13.11 5.76
CA LEU A 212 8.59 14.06 6.79
C LEU A 212 9.82 13.60 7.57
N ASN A 213 10.85 14.45 7.58
CA ASN A 213 12.09 14.38 8.36
C ASN A 213 13.12 13.28 7.99
N VAL A 214 13.09 12.69 6.79
CA VAL A 214 13.87 11.48 6.43
C VAL A 214 14.19 11.26 4.97
N ASP A 215 15.09 10.31 4.67
CA ASP A 215 15.68 10.09 3.35
C ASP A 215 15.16 8.78 2.70
N ASP A 216 14.34 8.90 1.66
CA ASP A 216 13.66 7.81 0.97
C ASP A 216 14.14 7.59 -0.47
N ILE A 217 13.89 6.37 -0.98
CA ILE A 217 14.10 6.04 -2.39
C ILE A 217 12.80 5.55 -3.03
N LEU A 218 12.32 6.32 -4.02
CA LEU A 218 11.18 5.96 -4.85
C LEU A 218 11.61 5.60 -6.27
N ASP A 219 11.34 4.36 -6.72
CA ASP A 219 11.46 3.96 -8.13
C ASP A 219 10.07 3.68 -8.72
N ALA A 220 9.72 4.39 -9.79
CA ALA A 220 8.47 4.21 -10.50
C ALA A 220 8.64 4.07 -12.02
N SER A 221 8.24 2.93 -12.60
CA SER A 221 8.45 2.74 -14.05
C SER A 221 7.45 3.50 -14.92
N VAL A 222 6.15 3.33 -14.68
CA VAL A 222 5.09 3.99 -15.46
C VAL A 222 4.01 4.51 -14.54
N VAL A 223 3.87 5.83 -14.48
CA VAL A 223 2.89 6.52 -13.65
C VAL A 223 2.04 7.47 -14.49
N SER A 224 0.72 7.51 -14.25
CA SER A 224 -0.06 8.59 -14.84
C SER A 224 0.12 9.87 -14.04
N ASN A 225 -0.16 9.87 -12.73
CA ASN A 225 0.00 11.04 -11.87
C ASN A 225 0.83 10.71 -10.62
N VAL A 226 1.80 11.56 -10.31
CA VAL A 226 2.56 11.57 -9.06
C VAL A 226 2.28 12.88 -8.33
N SER A 227 1.98 12.81 -7.03
CA SER A 227 1.98 13.92 -6.08
C SER A 227 2.91 13.52 -4.94
N ILE A 228 3.88 14.36 -4.61
CA ILE A 228 4.85 14.10 -3.56
C ILE A 228 5.02 15.39 -2.76
N ASP A 229 4.82 15.31 -1.46
CA ASP A 229 5.03 16.43 -0.53
C ASP A 229 6.17 16.02 0.43
N ILE A 230 7.30 16.72 0.39
CA ILE A 230 8.53 16.43 1.16
C ILE A 230 8.84 17.59 2.09
N LEU A 231 9.16 17.29 3.36
CA LEU A 231 9.52 18.28 4.36
C LEU A 231 10.68 17.78 5.23
N ASP A 232 11.76 18.57 5.34
CA ASP A 232 12.93 18.31 6.19
C ASP A 232 13.65 16.95 5.88
N ALA A 233 13.72 16.57 4.60
CA ALA A 233 14.02 15.20 4.11
C ALA A 233 14.93 15.23 2.86
N ASP A 234 15.87 14.27 2.68
CA ASP A 234 16.73 14.22 1.47
C ASP A 234 16.45 12.95 0.63
N ASP A 235 15.59 13.06 -0.39
CA ASP A 235 15.01 11.94 -1.13
C ASP A 235 15.59 11.72 -2.53
N ILE A 236 15.45 10.48 -3.03
CA ILE A 236 15.76 10.13 -4.42
C ILE A 236 14.51 9.56 -5.11
N LEU A 237 14.04 10.27 -6.13
CA LEU A 237 12.89 9.89 -6.94
C LEU A 237 13.32 9.54 -8.37
N ASP A 238 13.25 8.26 -8.79
CA ASP A 238 13.46 7.85 -10.19
C ASP A 238 12.15 7.43 -10.85
N ALA A 239 11.74 8.14 -11.89
CA ALA A 239 10.57 7.83 -12.68
C ALA A 239 10.85 7.70 -14.19
N SER A 240 10.46 6.57 -14.78
CA SER A 240 10.73 6.34 -16.21
C SER A 240 9.72 7.03 -17.15
N VAL A 241 8.42 6.87 -16.93
CA VAL A 241 7.38 7.48 -17.78
C VAL A 241 6.27 8.03 -16.92
N VAL A 242 6.11 9.35 -16.91
CA VAL A 242 5.09 10.04 -16.10
C VAL A 242 4.20 10.93 -16.97
N SER A 243 2.89 10.93 -16.73
CA SER A 243 2.03 11.92 -17.41
C SER A 243 2.10 13.26 -16.68
N SER A 244 1.89 13.30 -15.36
CA SER A 244 2.07 14.50 -14.54
C SER A 244 2.79 14.21 -13.23
N VAL A 245 3.74 15.08 -12.88
CA VAL A 245 4.39 15.14 -11.57
C VAL A 245 4.02 16.49 -10.92
N LEU A 246 3.65 16.43 -9.65
CA LEU A 246 3.55 17.56 -8.72
C LEU A 246 4.45 17.21 -7.55
N THR A 247 5.39 18.07 -7.21
CA THR A 247 6.30 17.92 -6.06
C THR A 247 6.36 19.22 -5.30
N ASP A 248 6.07 19.19 -4.01
CA ASP A 248 6.23 20.33 -3.11
C ASP A 248 7.34 19.96 -2.10
N ILE A 249 8.46 20.69 -2.10
CA ILE A 249 9.67 20.40 -1.32
C ILE A 249 9.98 21.59 -0.40
N LEU A 250 10.24 21.33 0.87
CA LEU A 250 10.52 22.35 1.88
C LEU A 250 11.65 21.90 2.82
N ASP A 251 12.70 22.72 2.95
CA ASP A 251 13.84 22.48 3.85
C ASP A 251 14.55 21.12 3.61
N ALA A 252 14.71 20.71 2.35
CA ALA A 252 15.05 19.35 1.89
C ALA A 252 16.05 19.37 0.71
N ASP A 253 16.96 18.40 0.57
CA ASP A 253 17.91 18.32 -0.56
C ASP A 253 17.67 17.06 -1.42
N ASP A 254 16.81 17.16 -2.44
CA ASP A 254 16.28 16.04 -3.20
C ASP A 254 16.93 15.82 -4.59
N ILE A 255 16.86 14.59 -5.07
CA ILE A 255 17.26 14.22 -6.44
C ILE A 255 16.10 13.56 -7.19
N ILE A 256 15.61 14.25 -8.22
CA ILE A 256 14.51 13.80 -9.06
C ILE A 256 15.00 13.46 -10.48
N TYR A 257 14.93 12.18 -10.84
CA TYR A 257 15.18 11.68 -12.18
C TYR A 257 13.87 11.36 -12.90
N ALA A 258 13.63 11.95 -14.08
CA ALA A 258 12.44 11.67 -14.85
C ALA A 258 12.69 11.53 -16.36
N ARG A 259 12.54 10.32 -16.93
CA ARG A 259 12.95 10.11 -18.32
C ARG A 259 11.97 10.68 -19.36
N PHE A 260 10.66 10.49 -19.18
CA PHE A 260 9.64 11.01 -20.09
C PHE A 260 8.48 11.58 -19.31
N VAL A 261 8.28 12.89 -19.37
CA VAL A 261 7.21 13.56 -18.62
C VAL A 261 6.33 14.43 -19.51
N SER A 262 5.01 14.35 -19.36
CA SER A 262 4.12 15.29 -20.08
C SER A 262 4.00 16.63 -19.37
N SER A 263 3.93 16.65 -18.04
CA SER A 263 3.98 17.88 -17.25
C SER A 263 4.68 17.67 -15.92
N VAL A 264 5.58 18.57 -15.56
CA VAL A 264 6.19 18.69 -14.23
C VAL A 264 5.76 20.03 -13.64
N SER A 265 5.35 20.03 -12.38
CA SER A 265 5.23 21.21 -11.54
C SER A 265 5.99 20.93 -10.25
N THR A 266 6.90 21.81 -9.88
CA THR A 266 7.75 21.66 -8.70
C THR A 266 7.75 22.99 -7.94
N ASP A 267 7.39 22.98 -6.67
CA ASP A 267 7.48 24.14 -5.78
C ASP A 267 8.54 23.82 -4.71
N ILE A 268 9.65 24.57 -4.69
CA ILE A 268 10.84 24.32 -3.86
C ILE A 268 11.10 25.54 -2.97
N LEU A 269 11.30 25.31 -1.67
CA LEU A 269 11.54 26.36 -0.68
C LEU A 269 12.65 25.97 0.31
N ASP A 270 13.68 26.81 0.43
CA ASP A 270 14.79 26.63 1.40
C ASP A 270 15.53 25.28 1.24
N ALA A 271 15.74 24.81 0.00
CA ALA A 271 16.15 23.45 -0.40
C ALA A 271 17.23 23.46 -1.50
N ASP A 272 18.15 22.48 -1.60
CA ASP A 272 19.15 22.40 -2.69
C ASP A 272 18.95 21.14 -3.56
N ASP A 273 18.11 21.24 -4.59
CA ASP A 273 17.61 20.09 -5.35
C ASP A 273 18.29 19.87 -6.72
N ILE A 274 18.25 18.61 -7.20
CA ILE A 274 18.67 18.23 -8.55
C ILE A 274 17.52 17.58 -9.31
N LEU A 275 17.05 18.24 -10.37
CA LEU A 275 16.02 17.71 -11.27
C LEU A 275 16.62 17.40 -12.65
N ASP A 276 16.74 16.12 -13.00
CA ASP A 276 17.19 15.67 -14.33
C ASP A 276 16.05 15.01 -15.10
N ALA A 277 15.63 15.65 -16.18
CA ALA A 277 14.58 15.16 -17.05
C ALA A 277 14.97 15.03 -18.54
N SER A 278 14.86 13.84 -19.12
CA SER A 278 15.26 13.65 -20.52
C SER A 278 14.33 14.32 -21.53
N ILE A 279 13.02 14.07 -21.46
CA ILE A 279 12.03 14.65 -22.39
C ILE A 279 10.81 15.12 -21.62
N VAL A 280 10.56 16.42 -21.65
CA VAL A 280 9.43 17.05 -20.95
C VAL A 280 8.58 17.88 -21.91
N SER A 281 7.25 17.73 -21.84
CA SER A 281 6.38 18.61 -22.64
C SER A 281 6.18 19.96 -21.95
N ASN A 282 5.87 20.01 -20.66
CA ASN A 282 5.75 21.26 -19.90
C ASN A 282 6.49 21.15 -18.56
N VAL A 283 7.28 22.17 -18.22
CA VAL A 283 7.92 22.34 -16.91
C VAL A 283 7.39 23.65 -16.32
N SER A 284 6.94 23.59 -15.07
CA SER A 284 6.68 24.73 -14.20
C SER A 284 7.48 24.54 -12.93
N THR A 285 8.27 25.53 -12.54
CA THR A 285 9.12 25.41 -11.34
C THR A 285 9.11 26.75 -10.63
N ASP A 286 8.72 26.76 -9.36
CA ASP A 286 8.78 27.92 -8.48
C ASP A 286 9.80 27.63 -7.37
N ILE A 287 10.91 28.38 -7.34
CA ILE A 287 12.06 28.18 -6.44
C ILE A 287 12.22 29.44 -5.57
N LEU A 288 12.39 29.26 -4.27
CA LEU A 288 12.60 30.34 -3.30
C LEU A 288 13.67 29.97 -2.27
N ASP A 289 14.71 30.80 -2.13
CA ASP A 289 15.77 30.65 -1.12
C ASP A 289 16.54 29.28 -1.17
N ALA A 290 16.67 28.69 -2.37
CA ALA A 290 17.16 27.35 -2.72
C ALA A 290 18.24 27.37 -3.86
N ASP A 291 19.35 26.61 -3.79
CA ASP A 291 20.38 26.55 -4.86
C ASP A 291 20.25 25.27 -5.75
N ASP A 292 19.42 25.34 -6.80
CA ASP A 292 18.99 24.15 -7.56
C ASP A 292 19.73 23.90 -8.89
N ILE A 293 19.71 22.63 -9.33
CA ILE A 293 20.17 22.21 -10.66
C ILE A 293 19.03 21.54 -11.45
N LEU A 294 18.57 22.19 -12.52
CA LEU A 294 17.62 21.61 -13.47
C LEU A 294 18.33 21.28 -14.80
N ASP A 295 18.45 19.99 -15.13
CA ASP A 295 18.91 19.51 -16.45
C ASP A 295 17.74 18.92 -17.24
N ALA A 296 17.49 19.44 -18.45
CA ALA A 296 16.51 18.87 -19.35
C ALA A 296 16.95 18.76 -20.82
N SER A 297 16.97 17.54 -21.38
CA SER A 297 17.44 17.35 -22.75
C SER A 297 16.50 17.94 -23.82
N VAL A 298 15.18 17.72 -23.71
CA VAL A 298 14.19 18.26 -24.67
C VAL A 298 12.96 18.75 -23.94
N VAL A 299 12.66 20.04 -24.09
CA VAL A 299 11.52 20.69 -23.45
C VAL A 299 10.63 21.41 -24.47
N SER A 300 9.32 21.15 -24.46
CA SER A 300 8.40 21.89 -25.33
C SER A 300 8.08 23.27 -24.74
N SER A 301 7.68 23.34 -23.47
CA SER A 301 7.51 24.60 -22.76
C SER A 301 8.08 24.55 -21.35
N MET A 302 8.66 25.67 -20.92
CA MET A 302 9.31 25.83 -19.63
C MET A 302 8.94 27.19 -19.05
N SER A 303 8.45 27.19 -17.82
CA SER A 303 8.16 28.36 -17.00
C SER A 303 8.89 28.19 -15.68
N ILE A 304 9.76 29.12 -15.34
CA ILE A 304 10.55 29.06 -14.11
C ILE A 304 10.46 30.42 -13.40
N ASN A 305 10.22 30.40 -12.10
CA ASN A 305 10.19 31.58 -11.24
C ASN A 305 11.18 31.36 -10.09
N ILE A 306 12.19 32.20 -10.00
CA ILE A 306 13.32 32.06 -9.07
C ILE A 306 13.45 33.33 -8.25
N LEU A 307 13.60 33.21 -6.93
CA LEU A 307 13.74 34.34 -6.01
C LEU A 307 14.86 34.10 -4.97
N ASP A 308 15.83 35.01 -4.94
CA ASP A 308 16.91 35.15 -3.93
C ASP A 308 18.02 34.04 -3.90
N VAL A 309 18.49 33.50 -5.05
CA VAL A 309 19.34 32.26 -5.11
C VAL A 309 20.46 32.17 -6.19
N ASP A 310 21.20 31.05 -6.29
CA ASP A 310 22.25 30.77 -7.31
C ASP A 310 21.98 29.48 -8.16
N ASP A 311 20.99 29.48 -9.07
CA ASP A 311 20.56 28.26 -9.79
C ASP A 311 21.35 27.92 -11.07
N ILE A 312 21.34 26.63 -11.45
CA ILE A 312 21.83 26.14 -12.74
C ILE A 312 20.71 25.50 -13.56
N LEU A 313 20.40 26.12 -14.70
CA LEU A 313 19.42 25.61 -15.67
C LEU A 313 20.12 25.19 -16.98
N ASP A 314 20.20 23.89 -17.28
CA ASP A 314 20.71 23.37 -18.57
C ASP A 314 19.56 22.74 -19.38
N ALA A 315 19.32 23.23 -20.59
CA ALA A 315 18.41 22.56 -21.51
C ALA A 315 18.92 22.47 -22.97
N SER A 316 18.99 21.26 -23.52
CA SER A 316 19.54 21.09 -24.87
C SER A 316 18.62 21.63 -25.98
N VAL A 317 17.32 21.33 -25.95
CA VAL A 317 16.36 21.79 -26.96
C VAL A 317 15.09 22.31 -26.30
N VAL A 318 14.80 23.60 -26.44
CA VAL A 318 13.62 24.24 -25.86
C VAL A 318 12.77 24.93 -26.92
N SER A 319 11.47 24.61 -26.99
CA SER A 319 10.58 25.31 -27.94
C SER A 319 10.15 26.67 -27.40
N SER A 320 9.73 26.76 -26.14
CA SER A 320 9.43 28.04 -25.48
C SER A 320 9.91 28.07 -24.04
N VAL A 321 10.56 29.16 -23.64
CA VAL A 321 11.02 29.38 -22.27
C VAL A 321 10.56 30.76 -21.75
N SER A 322 10.06 30.78 -20.51
CA SER A 322 9.74 31.97 -19.73
C SER A 322 10.44 31.84 -18.39
N ILE A 323 11.25 32.82 -18.02
CA ILE A 323 11.96 32.83 -16.74
C ILE A 323 11.77 34.21 -16.10
N ASP A 324 11.35 34.22 -14.84
CA ASP A 324 11.31 35.39 -13.97
C ASP A 324 12.33 35.16 -12.85
N ILE A 325 13.36 36.00 -12.77
CA ILE A 325 14.45 35.88 -11.79
C ILE A 325 14.51 37.18 -11.01
N LEU A 326 14.49 37.11 -9.68
CA LEU A 326 14.66 38.28 -8.83
C LEU A 326 15.76 38.04 -7.78
N ASP A 327 16.71 38.97 -7.73
CA ASP A 327 17.81 38.99 -6.74
C ASP A 327 18.72 37.73 -6.72
N ALA A 328 18.85 37.04 -7.86
CA ALA A 328 19.60 35.78 -8.04
C ALA A 328 20.85 35.92 -8.96
N ASP A 329 21.85 35.04 -8.83
CA ASP A 329 23.11 34.98 -9.63
C ASP A 329 23.17 33.72 -10.55
N ASP A 330 22.05 33.40 -11.23
CA ASP A 330 21.84 32.14 -11.97
C ASP A 330 22.65 31.93 -13.28
N ILE A 331 22.84 30.65 -13.64
CA ILE A 331 23.45 30.19 -14.89
C ILE A 331 22.41 29.48 -15.77
N LEU A 332 22.05 30.10 -16.90
CA LEU A 332 21.20 29.49 -17.93
C LEU A 332 21.99 29.05 -19.17
N TYR A 333 21.92 27.76 -19.50
CA TYR A 333 22.45 27.20 -20.74
C TYR A 333 21.34 26.58 -21.58
N ALA A 334 21.20 27.03 -22.84
CA ALA A 334 20.34 26.34 -23.80
C ALA A 334 20.93 26.27 -25.20
N SER A 335 20.96 25.07 -25.79
CA SER A 335 21.63 24.86 -27.09
C SER A 335 20.77 25.28 -28.28
N ILE A 336 19.45 25.05 -28.23
CA ILE A 336 18.50 25.39 -29.29
C ILE A 336 17.22 25.93 -28.66
N VAL A 337 16.95 27.23 -28.85
CA VAL A 337 15.72 27.88 -28.33
C VAL A 337 14.91 28.48 -29.47
N SER A 338 13.62 28.15 -29.56
CA SER A 338 12.75 28.72 -30.61
C SER A 338 12.11 30.06 -30.20
N SER A 339 11.83 30.26 -28.90
CA SER A 339 11.38 31.54 -28.33
C SER A 339 11.72 31.64 -26.84
N ALA A 340 12.25 32.78 -26.40
CA ALA A 340 12.60 33.05 -25.00
C ALA A 340 12.06 34.42 -24.54
N SER A 341 11.60 34.47 -23.28
CA SER A 341 11.34 35.70 -22.53
C SER A 341 12.01 35.57 -21.16
N THR A 342 12.76 36.58 -20.76
CA THR A 342 13.42 36.65 -19.45
C THR A 342 13.13 38.02 -18.88
N ASP A 343 12.53 38.08 -17.69
CA ASP A 343 12.42 39.31 -16.89
C ASP A 343 13.42 39.19 -15.72
N MET A 344 14.11 40.30 -15.42
CA MET A 344 15.16 40.42 -14.39
C MET A 344 14.99 41.74 -13.65
#